data_AF-A0A520NEZ2-F1
#
_entry.id   AF-A0A520NEZ2-F1
#
_cell.length_a   1.000
_cell.length_b   1.000
_cell.length_c   1.000
_cell.angle_alpha   90.00
_cell.angle_beta   90.00
_cell.angle_gamma   90.00
#
_symmetry.space_group_name_H-M   'P 1'
#
loop_
_entity.id
_entity.type
_entity.pdbx_description
1 polymer ?
#
loop_
_entity_poly.entity_id
_entity_poly.type
_entity_poly.pdbx_seq_one_letter_code
_entity_poly.pdbx_strand_id
1 'polypeptide(L)'
;MRLARTIRFDASDLNVFPQAAEEGEWALPGSFVFSAMQADQITGKWKQAFANGFVGCESHGFSTLVSVATAKPGDVAVLEASL
;
A
#
# COMPACT_ATOMS: atom_id res chain seq x y z
N MET A 1 -8.65 0.33 16.99
CA MET A 1 -7.28 0.86 16.77
C MET A 1 -7.29 1.85 15.61
N ARG A 2 -6.27 2.71 15.44
CA ARG A 2 -6.16 3.62 14.28
C ARG A 2 -5.16 3.04 13.29
N LEU A 3 -5.59 2.78 12.05
CA LEU A 3 -4.78 2.18 11.00
C LEU A 3 -4.83 3.04 9.73
N ALA A 4 -3.89 2.80 8.81
CA ALA A 4 -3.83 3.47 7.52
C ALA A 4 -4.82 2.83 6.55
N ARG A 5 -5.52 3.67 5.78
CA ARG A 5 -6.47 3.26 4.76
C ARG A 5 -6.20 4.05 3.48
N THR A 6 -6.06 3.35 2.36
CA THR A 6 -5.70 3.98 1.08
C THR A 6 -6.74 5.01 0.66
N ILE A 7 -6.28 6.10 0.07
CA ILE A 7 -7.13 7.13 -0.53
C ILE A 7 -6.54 7.55 -1.86
N ARG A 8 -7.39 7.86 -2.83
CA ARG A 8 -6.94 8.27 -4.16
C ARG A 8 -7.63 9.56 -4.56
N PHE A 9 -6.89 10.66 -4.61
CA PHE A 9 -7.44 11.96 -5.02
C PHE A 9 -7.53 12.13 -6.55
N ASP A 10 -6.70 11.41 -7.30
CA ASP A 10 -6.66 11.45 -8.75
C ASP A 10 -6.15 10.11 -9.34
N ALA A 11 -6.05 10.01 -10.66
CA ALA A 11 -5.60 8.78 -11.32
C ALA A 11 -4.07 8.56 -11.28
N SER A 12 -3.29 9.34 -10.52
CA SER A 12 -1.82 9.30 -10.57
C SER A 12 -1.27 7.93 -10.15
N ASP A 13 -1.81 7.32 -9.09
CA ASP A 13 -1.38 6.02 -8.58
C ASP A 13 -1.42 4.92 -9.67
N LEU A 14 -2.42 4.97 -10.57
CA LEU A 14 -2.57 4.03 -11.69
C LEU A 14 -1.40 4.11 -12.70
N ASN A 15 -0.75 5.26 -12.76
CA ASN A 15 0.28 5.55 -13.75
C ASN A 15 1.69 5.44 -13.17
N VAL A 16 1.89 5.74 -11.89
CA VAL A 16 3.23 5.80 -11.27
C VAL A 16 3.68 4.49 -10.62
N PHE A 17 2.77 3.61 -10.23
CA PHE A 17 3.09 2.34 -9.58
C PHE A 17 3.02 1.14 -10.53
N PRO A 18 3.72 0.02 -10.20
CA PRO A 18 3.60 -1.24 -10.95
C PRO A 18 2.17 -1.78 -10.90
N GLN A 19 1.57 -1.69 -9.72
CA GLN A 19 0.17 -1.96 -9.46
C GLN A 19 -0.31 -0.92 -8.43
N ALA A 20 -1.43 -0.28 -8.70
CA ALA A 20 -2.04 0.62 -7.73
C ALA A 20 -2.87 -0.16 -6.72
N ALA A 21 -2.85 0.29 -5.48
CA ALA A 21 -3.74 -0.17 -4.43
C ALA A 21 -5.18 0.28 -4.72
N GLU A 22 -6.17 -0.53 -4.34
CA GLU A 22 -7.58 -0.15 -4.43
C GLU A 22 -7.90 0.93 -3.41
N GLU A 23 -8.87 1.80 -3.71
CA GLU A 23 -9.27 2.87 -2.79
C GLU A 23 -10.05 2.31 -1.60
N GLY A 24 -9.70 2.76 -0.39
CA GLY A 24 -10.39 2.36 0.83
C GLY A 24 -10.00 0.98 1.36
N GLU A 25 -8.92 0.38 0.87
CA GLU A 25 -8.35 -0.85 1.43
C GLU A 25 -7.41 -0.52 2.59
N TRP A 26 -7.13 -1.49 3.46
CA TRP A 26 -6.21 -1.27 4.58
C TRP A 26 -4.78 -1.23 4.07
N ALA A 27 -3.90 -0.44 4.71
CA ALA A 27 -2.54 -0.26 4.23
C ALA A 27 -1.48 -0.34 5.33
N LEU A 28 -0.28 -0.69 4.90
CA LEU A 28 0.93 -0.74 5.71
C LEU A 28 2.06 0.07 5.05
N PRO A 29 3.09 0.49 5.81
CA PRO A 29 4.30 1.06 5.21
C PRO A 29 5.00 0.03 4.32
N GLY A 30 5.18 0.32 3.02
CA GLY A 30 5.66 -0.66 2.04
C GLY A 30 7.12 -1.13 2.19
N SER A 31 7.87 -0.61 3.15
CA SER A 31 9.32 -0.85 3.32
C SER A 31 9.73 -2.34 3.32
N PHE A 32 8.90 -3.22 3.87
CA PHE A 32 9.18 -4.66 3.94
C PHE A 32 9.09 -5.37 2.59
N VAL A 33 8.32 -4.84 1.63
CA VAL A 33 8.19 -5.42 0.27
C VAL A 33 9.54 -5.44 -0.45
N PHE A 34 10.41 -4.47 -0.15
CA PHE A 34 11.67 -4.26 -0.85
C PHE A 34 12.85 -5.01 -0.22
N SER A 35 12.67 -5.69 0.91
CA SER A 35 13.79 -6.32 1.64
C SER A 35 14.47 -7.43 0.84
N ALA A 36 13.76 -8.05 -0.12
CA ALA A 36 14.28 -9.10 -0.99
C ALA A 36 14.74 -8.58 -2.36
N MET A 37 14.53 -7.29 -2.67
CA MET A 37 14.91 -6.71 -3.96
C MET A 37 16.37 -6.27 -3.95
N GLN A 38 17.07 -6.52 -5.06
CA GLN A 38 18.39 -5.96 -5.28
C GLN A 38 18.28 -4.48 -5.66
N ALA A 39 19.27 -3.68 -5.28
CA ALA A 39 19.22 -2.22 -5.48
C ALA A 39 19.09 -1.81 -6.96
N ASP A 40 19.67 -2.59 -7.87
CA ASP A 40 19.58 -2.38 -9.33
C ASP A 40 18.19 -2.70 -9.90
N GLN A 41 17.36 -3.46 -9.18
CA GLN A 41 15.96 -3.75 -9.53
C GLN A 41 15.01 -2.61 -9.13
N ILE A 42 15.41 -1.75 -8.19
CA ILE A 42 14.59 -0.61 -7.70
C ILE A 42 14.71 0.57 -8.67
N THR A 43 14.09 0.41 -9.83
CA THR A 43 14.08 1.40 -10.92
C THR A 43 12.66 1.67 -11.42
N GLY A 44 12.46 2.75 -12.19
CA GLY A 44 11.17 3.09 -12.78
C GLY A 44 10.02 3.15 -11.76
N LYS A 45 8.93 2.43 -12.05
CA LYS A 45 7.76 2.34 -11.18
C LYS A 45 8.05 1.71 -9.80
N TRP A 46 9.00 0.77 -9.72
CA TRP A 46 9.42 0.19 -8.44
C TRP A 46 10.18 1.20 -7.58
N LYS A 47 10.93 2.12 -8.19
CA LYS A 47 11.54 3.23 -7.46
C LYS A 47 10.49 4.19 -6.90
N GLN A 48 9.41 4.44 -7.63
CA GLN A 48 8.28 5.24 -7.12
C GLN A 48 7.62 4.54 -5.94
N ALA A 49 7.34 3.24 -6.06
CA ALA A 49 6.78 2.43 -4.97
C ALA A 49 7.69 2.45 -3.73
N PHE A 50 9.00 2.32 -3.90
CA PHE A 50 9.97 2.36 -2.81
C PHE A 50 10.01 3.72 -2.08
N ALA A 51 10.00 4.82 -2.84
CA ALA A 51 10.14 6.15 -2.27
C ALA A 51 8.84 6.70 -1.67
N ASN A 52 7.69 6.34 -2.24
CA ASN A 52 6.42 7.03 -1.98
C ASN A 52 5.24 6.10 -1.63
N GLY A 53 5.41 4.77 -1.72
CA GLY A 53 4.29 3.83 -1.65
C GLY A 53 3.98 3.31 -0.25
N PHE A 54 2.72 3.45 0.15
CA PHE A 54 2.08 2.53 1.10
C PHE A 54 1.59 1.29 0.34
N VAL A 55 1.59 0.12 0.98
CA VAL A 55 1.11 -1.12 0.37
C VAL A 55 -0.27 -1.47 0.89
N GLY A 56 -1.21 -1.76 -0.02
CA GLY A 56 -2.54 -2.25 0.31
C GLY A 56 -2.49 -3.71 0.76
N CYS A 57 -3.26 -4.05 1.79
CA CYS A 57 -3.28 -5.40 2.37
C CYS A 57 -4.01 -6.40 1.47
N GLU A 58 -5.06 -5.96 0.78
CA GLU A 58 -5.89 -6.84 -0.04
C GLU A 58 -5.33 -6.97 -1.47
N SER A 59 -5.02 -5.85 -2.13
CA SER A 59 -4.52 -5.85 -3.51
C SER A 59 -3.02 -6.13 -3.65
N HIS A 60 -2.23 -5.92 -2.58
CA HIS A 60 -0.76 -5.82 -2.63
C HIS A 60 -0.22 -4.75 -3.59
N GLY A 61 -1.09 -3.83 -4.04
CA GLY A 61 -0.72 -2.65 -4.81
C GLY A 61 -0.21 -1.51 -3.94
N PHE A 62 0.17 -0.41 -4.59
CA PHE A 62 0.70 0.77 -3.90
C PHE A 62 -0.23 1.98 -3.99
N SER A 63 -0.27 2.76 -2.91
CA SER A 63 -0.89 4.09 -2.93
C SER A 63 0.08 5.15 -2.43
N THR A 64 0.00 6.34 -3.02
CA THR A 64 0.79 7.49 -2.60
C THR A 64 0.27 8.05 -1.26
N LEU A 65 -1.03 7.90 -1.00
CA LEU A 65 -1.69 8.56 0.12
C LEU A 65 -2.55 7.60 0.93
N VAL A 66 -2.55 7.83 2.23
CA VAL A 66 -3.41 7.13 3.18
C VAL A 66 -4.08 8.12 4.10
N SER A 67 -5.28 7.76 4.55
CA SER A 67 -5.97 8.40 5.65
C SER A 67 -5.85 7.54 6.91
N VAL A 68 -6.03 8.16 8.08
CA VAL A 68 -6.09 7.43 9.35
C VAL A 68 -7.55 7.07 9.63
N ALA A 69 -7.87 5.77 9.58
CA ALA A 69 -9.20 5.23 9.86
C ALA A 69 -9.23 4.47 11.19
N THR A 70 -10.41 4.40 11.82
CA THR A 70 -10.61 3.60 13.03
C THR A 70 -11.00 2.18 12.63
N ALA A 71 -10.11 1.22 12.90
CA ALA A 71 -10.37 -0.21 12.75
C ALA A 71 -11.03 -0.79 14.01
N LYS A 72 -12.13 -1.51 13.80
CA LYS A 72 -12.82 -2.31 14.81
C LYS A 72 -12.14 -3.68 14.95
N PRO A 73 -12.35 -4.39 16.07
CA PRO A 73 -11.77 -5.72 16.26
C PRO A 73 -12.06 -6.71 15.13
N GLY A 74 -13.26 -6.65 14.54
CA GLY A 74 -13.61 -7.50 13.39
C GLY A 74 -12.84 -7.19 12.11
N ASP A 75 -12.47 -5.93 11.87
CA ASP A 75 -11.71 -5.53 10.68
C ASP A 75 -10.30 -6.13 10.73
N VAL A 76 -9.68 -6.13 11.91
CA VAL A 76 -8.33 -6.66 12.14
C VAL A 76 -8.31 -8.18 11.97
N ALA A 77 -9.32 -8.88 12.49
CA ALA A 77 -9.42 -10.33 12.34
C ALA A 77 -9.54 -10.75 10.86
N VAL A 78 -10.21 -9.96 10.02
CA VAL A 78 -10.29 -10.21 8.58
C VAL A 78 -8.93 -10.05 7.91
N LEU A 79 -8.16 -9.03 8.29
CA LEU A 79 -6.82 -8.81 7.76
C LEU A 79 -5.86 -9.95 8.14
N GLU A 80 -5.87 -10.37 9.40
CA GLU A 80 -5.03 -11.48 9.88
C GLU A 80 -5.35 -12.80 9.17
N ALA A 81 -6.59 -13.01 8.73
CA ALA A 81 -6.99 -14.19 7.97
C ALA A 81 -6.63 -14.11 6.47
N SER A 82 -6.28 -12.92 5.97
CA SER A 82 -6.05 -12.64 4.54
C SER A 82 -4.57 -12.50 4.17
N LEU A 83 -3.69 -12.41 5.18
CA LEU A 83 -2.22 -12.35 5.07
C LEU A 83 -1.58 -13.72 5.34
#